data_AF-A0A7W6AK21-F1
#
_entry.id   AF-A0A7W6AK21-F1
#
_cell.length_a   1.000
_cell.length_b   1.000
_cell.length_c   1.000
_cell.angle_alpha   90.00
_cell.angle_beta   90.00
_cell.angle_gamma   90.00
#
_symmetry.space_group_name_H-M   'P 1'
#
loop_
_entity.id
_entity.type
_entity.pdbx_description
1 polymer ?
#
loop_
_entity_poly.entity_id
_entity_poly.type
_entity_poly.pdbx_seq_one_letter_code
_entity_poly.pdbx_strand_id
1 'polypeptide(L)'
;MTSPTRARITSMAIRLVLLAVALTAPSWARAQSCTAEIGQRESQQLVERCLEVSPATRPPCNVSNACSLIESEIVRGCRIVAEDAPRWCADYGQ
;
A
#
# COMPACT_ATOMS: atom_id res chain seq x y z
N MET A 1 23.57 -12.35 61.23
CA MET A 1 24.24 -11.85 60.01
C MET A 1 23.50 -12.39 58.80
N THR A 2 22.59 -11.60 58.21
CA THR A 2 21.76 -12.00 57.05
C THR A 2 22.05 -11.08 55.87
N SER A 3 22.32 -11.68 54.71
CA SER A 3 22.84 -11.06 53.49
C SER A 3 21.74 -10.34 52.67
N PRO A 4 21.96 -9.13 52.11
CA PRO A 4 20.98 -8.44 51.26
C PRO A 4 21.42 -8.42 49.78
N THR A 5 21.22 -9.52 49.03
CA THR A 5 21.62 -9.57 47.60
C THR A 5 20.50 -9.86 46.62
N ARG A 6 19.22 -9.77 47.02
CA ARG A 6 18.09 -10.18 46.15
C ARG A 6 17.29 -9.06 45.48
N ALA A 7 17.48 -7.80 45.85
CA ALA A 7 16.55 -6.71 45.45
C ALA A 7 16.94 -5.91 44.19
N ARG A 8 18.14 -6.11 43.60
CA ARG A 8 18.63 -5.26 42.48
C ARG A 8 18.40 -5.83 41.07
N ILE A 9 18.04 -7.11 40.96
CA ILE A 9 18.00 -7.81 39.66
C ILE A 9 16.69 -7.53 38.90
N THR A 10 15.61 -7.14 39.58
CA THR A 10 14.27 -6.95 38.99
C THR A 10 14.10 -5.66 38.18
N SER A 11 14.97 -4.64 38.30
CA SER A 11 14.79 -3.34 37.63
C SER A 11 15.37 -3.26 36.21
N MET A 12 16.35 -4.10 35.86
CA MET A 12 17.05 -3.99 34.57
C MET A 12 16.30 -4.73 33.45
N ALA A 13 15.69 -5.88 33.76
CA ALA A 13 14.94 -6.68 32.78
C ALA A 13 13.68 -5.97 32.25
N ILE A 14 12.98 -5.21 33.10
CA ILE A 14 11.73 -4.51 32.72
C ILE A 14 12.01 -3.36 31.72
N ARG A 15 13.14 -2.65 31.89
CA ARG A 15 13.55 -1.58 30.97
C ARG A 15 13.96 -2.10 29.58
N LEU A 16 14.51 -3.31 29.51
CA LEU A 16 14.90 -3.92 28.24
C LEU A 16 13.70 -4.42 27.42
N VAL A 17 12.66 -4.94 28.07
CA VAL A 17 11.47 -5.45 27.37
C VAL A 17 10.66 -4.33 26.70
N LEU A 18 10.58 -3.14 27.32
CA LEU A 18 9.85 -2.00 26.76
C LEU A 18 10.53 -1.39 25.52
N LEU A 19 11.86 -1.47 25.41
CA LEU A 19 12.57 -1.01 24.21
C LEU A 19 12.32 -1.94 23.02
N ALA A 20 12.23 -3.25 23.24
CA ALA A 20 12.09 -4.24 22.17
C ALA A 20 10.73 -4.18 21.44
N VAL A 21 9.66 -3.75 22.11
CA VAL A 21 8.30 -3.70 21.53
C VAL A 21 8.12 -2.56 20.51
N ALA A 22 8.92 -1.49 20.58
CA ALA A 22 8.80 -0.36 19.65
C ALA A 22 9.39 -0.64 18.25
N LEU A 23 10.30 -1.62 18.12
CA LEU A 23 10.95 -1.93 16.83
C LEU A 23 10.11 -2.85 15.93
N THR A 24 9.01 -3.42 16.43
CA THR A 24 8.18 -4.37 15.67
C THR A 24 6.80 -3.80 15.32
N ALA A 25 6.59 -2.49 15.48
CA ALA A 25 5.35 -1.85 15.07
C ALA A 25 5.18 -2.06 13.55
N PRO A 26 4.13 -2.76 13.09
CA PRO A 26 3.88 -2.87 11.66
C PRO A 26 3.65 -1.46 11.13
N SER A 27 4.45 -1.04 10.15
CA SER A 27 4.13 0.15 9.38
C SER A 27 2.86 -0.19 8.60
N TRP A 28 1.73 0.34 9.05
CA TRP A 28 0.56 0.44 8.20
C TRP A 28 0.98 1.41 7.10
N ALA A 29 1.49 0.88 5.99
CA ALA A 29 1.77 1.65 4.80
C ALA A 29 0.42 2.26 4.39
N ARG A 30 0.18 3.50 4.85
CA ARG A 30 -0.93 4.29 4.35
C ARG A 30 -0.70 4.34 2.85
N ALA A 31 -1.61 3.74 2.10
CA ALA A 31 -1.55 3.74 0.65
C ALA A 31 -1.39 5.21 0.23
N GLN A 32 -0.20 5.57 -0.26
CA GLN A 32 0.06 6.93 -0.71
C GLN A 32 -0.85 7.19 -1.91
N SER A 33 -1.31 8.43 -2.09
CA SER A 33 -2.02 8.75 -3.32
C SER A 33 -1.10 8.50 -4.51
N CYS A 34 -1.64 8.10 -5.64
CA CYS A 34 -0.84 7.83 -6.83
C CYS A 34 -0.13 9.10 -7.30
N THR A 35 -0.75 10.27 -7.07
CA THR A 35 -0.07 11.56 -7.23
C THR A 35 1.19 11.73 -6.37
N ALA A 36 1.17 11.24 -5.12
CA ALA A 36 2.33 11.29 -4.24
C ALA A 36 3.39 10.22 -4.59
N GLU A 37 2.97 9.11 -5.19
CA GLU A 37 3.84 8.00 -5.57
C GLU A 37 4.59 8.25 -6.89
N ILE A 38 3.88 8.64 -7.96
CA ILE A 38 4.46 8.78 -9.31
C ILE A 38 4.33 10.18 -9.91
N GLY A 39 3.75 11.14 -9.18
CA GLY A 39 3.54 12.50 -9.65
C GLY A 39 2.21 12.71 -10.38
N GLN A 40 1.85 13.97 -10.57
CA GLN A 40 0.54 14.35 -11.11
C GLN A 40 0.30 13.87 -12.55
N ARG A 41 1.27 14.08 -13.45
CA ARG A 41 1.11 13.78 -14.88
C ARG A 41 0.98 12.28 -15.11
N GLU A 42 1.86 11.49 -14.53
CA GLU A 42 1.87 10.04 -14.63
C GLU A 42 0.61 9.42 -13.98
N SER A 43 0.19 9.92 -12.80
CA SER A 43 -1.03 9.41 -12.15
C SER A 43 -2.31 9.74 -12.93
N GLN A 44 -2.37 10.89 -13.61
CA GLN A 44 -3.49 11.23 -14.50
C GLN A 44 -3.55 10.28 -15.71
N GLN A 45 -2.42 10.01 -16.37
CA GLN A 45 -2.35 9.05 -17.48
C GLN A 45 -2.81 7.65 -17.06
N LEU A 46 -2.45 7.22 -15.85
CA LEU A 46 -2.89 5.95 -15.31
C LEU A 46 -4.42 5.92 -15.08
N VAL A 47 -5.00 7.01 -14.55
CA VAL A 47 -6.45 7.14 -14.36
C VAL A 47 -7.20 7.18 -15.69
N GLU A 48 -6.67 7.85 -16.72
CA GLU A 48 -7.26 7.86 -18.06
C GLU A 48 -7.41 6.44 -18.63
N ARG A 49 -6.34 5.62 -18.53
CA ARG A 49 -6.37 4.21 -18.92
C ARG A 49 -7.39 3.42 -18.10
N CYS A 50 -7.42 3.62 -16.79
CA CYS A 50 -8.38 2.96 -15.90
C CYS A 50 -9.84 3.25 -16.31
N LEU A 51 -10.15 4.50 -16.66
CA LEU A 51 -11.48 4.92 -17.08
C LEU A 51 -11.89 4.37 -18.46
N GLU A 52 -10.92 4.05 -19.32
CA GLU A 52 -11.19 3.46 -20.64
C GLU A 52 -11.66 2.00 -20.52
N VAL A 53 -11.21 1.26 -19.50
CA VAL A 53 -11.47 -0.18 -19.36
C VAL A 53 -12.34 -0.56 -18.16
N SER A 54 -12.59 0.35 -17.21
CA SER A 54 -13.45 0.11 -16.06
C SER A 54 -14.79 0.86 -16.18
N PRO A 55 -15.92 0.15 -16.37
CA PRO A 55 -17.23 0.78 -16.56
C PRO A 55 -17.83 1.45 -15.31
N ALA A 56 -17.12 1.53 -14.17
CA ALA A 56 -17.74 1.87 -12.89
C ALA A 56 -17.54 3.33 -12.45
N THR A 57 -18.65 3.93 -12.03
CA THR A 57 -18.83 5.26 -11.42
C THR A 57 -17.95 5.51 -10.18
N ARG A 58 -16.63 5.71 -10.39
CA ARG A 58 -15.67 6.52 -9.59
C ARG A 58 -15.12 6.08 -8.21
N PRO A 59 -15.07 4.81 -7.74
CA PRO A 59 -14.18 4.51 -6.61
C PRO A 59 -12.72 4.21 -6.99
N PRO A 60 -12.39 3.31 -7.94
CA PRO A 60 -11.00 2.83 -8.11
C PRO A 60 -10.13 3.72 -9.02
N CYS A 61 -10.68 4.28 -10.11
CA CYS A 61 -9.96 5.16 -11.04
C CYS A 61 -9.88 6.61 -10.52
N ASN A 62 -9.06 6.84 -9.50
CA ASN A 62 -8.90 8.16 -8.89
C ASN A 62 -7.45 8.37 -8.43
N VAL A 63 -6.85 9.51 -8.78
CA VAL A 63 -5.46 9.85 -8.44
C VAL A 63 -5.19 9.94 -6.93
N SER A 64 -6.23 10.12 -6.12
CA SER A 64 -6.16 10.08 -4.65
C SER A 64 -6.00 8.67 -4.08
N ASN A 65 -6.27 7.63 -4.87
CA ASN A 65 -6.01 6.23 -4.49
C ASN A 65 -4.55 5.86 -4.74
N ALA A 66 -4.08 4.76 -4.16
CA ALA A 66 -2.78 4.18 -4.48
C ALA A 66 -2.67 3.72 -5.92
N CYS A 67 -1.48 3.83 -6.52
CA CYS A 67 -1.27 3.40 -7.91
C CYS A 67 -1.60 1.91 -8.07
N SER A 68 -1.23 1.07 -7.10
CA SER A 68 -1.55 -0.36 -7.10
C SER A 68 -3.04 -0.68 -7.19
N LEU A 69 -3.91 0.14 -6.58
CA LEU A 69 -5.36 -0.03 -6.72
C LEU A 69 -5.81 0.31 -8.15
N ILE A 70 -5.31 1.41 -8.71
CA ILE A 70 -5.64 1.85 -10.07
C ILE A 70 -5.14 0.82 -11.10
N GLU A 71 -3.92 0.30 -10.94
CA GLU A 71 -3.33 -0.74 -11.78
C GLU A 71 -4.12 -2.06 -11.70
N SER A 72 -4.52 -2.47 -10.50
CA SER A 72 -5.34 -3.68 -10.35
C SER A 72 -6.69 -3.56 -11.06
N GLU A 73 -7.28 -2.36 -11.08
CA GLU A 73 -8.51 -2.09 -11.80
C GLU A 73 -8.29 -2.06 -13.31
N ILE A 74 -7.15 -1.55 -13.78
CA ILE A 74 -6.77 -1.64 -15.20
C ILE A 74 -6.67 -3.10 -15.64
N VAL A 75 -5.96 -3.94 -14.89
CA VAL A 75 -5.83 -5.38 -15.19
C VAL A 75 -7.21 -6.05 -15.24
N ARG A 76 -8.06 -5.79 -14.24
CA ARG A 76 -9.43 -6.29 -14.20
C ARG A 76 -10.25 -5.79 -15.40
N GLY A 77 -10.17 -4.51 -15.72
CA GLY A 77 -10.90 -3.89 -16.82
C GLY A 77 -10.50 -4.44 -18.18
N CYS A 78 -9.20 -4.55 -18.46
CA CYS A 78 -8.67 -5.15 -19.69
C CYS A 78 -9.21 -6.58 -19.91
N ARG A 79 -9.38 -7.37 -18.83
CA ARG A 79 -10.00 -8.71 -18.90
C ARG A 79 -11.50 -8.70 -19.17
N ILE A 80 -12.21 -7.63 -18.79
CA ILE A 80 -13.65 -7.48 -19.03
C ILE A 80 -13.93 -7.06 -20.47
N VAL A 81 -13.18 -6.09 -20.99
CA VAL A 81 -13.38 -5.60 -22.36
C VAL A 81 -12.80 -6.56 -23.41
N ALA A 82 -11.84 -7.42 -23.04
CA ALA A 82 -11.32 -8.54 -23.82
C ALA A 82 -11.07 -8.22 -25.31
N GLU A 83 -12.00 -8.56 -26.21
CA GLU A 83 -11.89 -8.34 -27.65
C GLU A 83 -11.87 -6.86 -28.05
N ASP A 84 -12.52 -6.00 -27.25
CA ASP A 84 -12.55 -4.55 -27.42
C ASP A 84 -11.45 -3.83 -26.61
N ALA A 85 -10.49 -4.57 -26.05
CA ALA A 85 -9.44 -4.00 -25.23
C ALA A 85 -8.53 -3.05 -26.03
N PRO A 86 -8.19 -1.86 -25.48
CA PRO A 86 -7.16 -1.01 -26.05
C PRO A 86 -5.83 -1.76 -26.20
N ARG A 87 -5.07 -1.46 -27.26
CA ARG A 87 -3.78 -2.14 -27.53
C ARG A 87 -2.79 -2.11 -26.36
N TRP A 88 -2.87 -1.06 -25.53
CA TRP A 88 -1.99 -0.86 -24.38
C TRP A 88 -2.27 -1.87 -23.24
N CYS A 89 -3.42 -2.56 -23.25
CA CYS A 89 -3.70 -3.64 -22.29
C CYS A 89 -2.67 -4.78 -22.36
N ALA A 90 -1.95 -4.94 -23.48
CA ALA A 90 -0.85 -5.91 -23.60
C ALA A 90 0.28 -5.66 -22.59
N ASP A 91 0.48 -4.42 -22.14
CA ASP A 91 1.52 -4.05 -21.18
C ASP A 91 1.20 -4.52 -19.75
N TYR A 92 -0.06 -4.85 -19.46
CA TYR A 92 -0.55 -5.22 -18.14
C TYR A 92 -0.57 -6.73 -17.87
N GLY A 93 -0.09 -7.54 -18.83
CA GLY A 93 0.01 -9.00 -18.69
C GLY A 93 -1.35 -9.67 -18.58
N GLN A 94 -1.88 -10.14 -19.71
CA GLN A 94 -3.13 -10.91 -19.78
C GLN A 94 -3.12 -12.09 -18.79
#